data_AF-A0A0D6THE2-F1
#
_entry.id   AF-A0A0D6THE2-F1
#
_cell.length_a   1.000
_cell.length_b   1.000
_cell.length_c   1.000
_cell.angle_alpha   90.00
_cell.angle_beta   90.00
_cell.angle_gamma   90.00
#
_symmetry.space_group_name_H-M   'P 1'
#
loop_
_entity.id
_entity.type
_entity.pdbx_description
1 polymer ?
#
loop_
_entity_poly.entity_id
_entity_poly.type
_entity_poly.pdbx_seq_one_letter_code
_entity_poly.pdbx_strand_id
1 'polypeptide(L)'
;MSLAFDHVAIAARTLDEGAAWLAGHGLTLEPGGRHPGMGTHNRLMSLGPGEYLELIAPDPEADVRPCWFGLDGFDSPPRVAGWVMRATPLRAPAGTRVVQARRGNLSWQITLPLAGQMPRDGAQPMLIDWGDGPHPSDRLPDRGVRLTRLTLPLDRLELDDRRLMLTGAGTPLTATLATPDGEVTL
;
A
#
# COMPACT_ATOMS: atom_id res chain seq x y z
N MET A 1 15.96 -10.72 -10.58
CA MET A 1 15.28 -9.93 -9.54
C MET A 1 14.04 -10.71 -9.17
N SER A 2 13.89 -11.11 -7.92
CA SER A 2 12.64 -11.70 -7.45
C SER A 2 11.65 -10.59 -7.18
N LEU A 3 10.41 -10.74 -7.62
CA LEU A 3 9.31 -9.83 -7.33
C LEU A 3 8.17 -10.61 -6.70
N ALA A 4 7.57 -10.06 -5.65
CA ALA A 4 6.35 -10.58 -5.05
C ALA A 4 5.50 -9.40 -4.58
N PHE A 5 4.18 -9.54 -4.63
CA PHE A 5 3.28 -8.55 -4.04
C PHE A 5 3.53 -8.42 -2.53
N ASP A 6 3.48 -7.19 -2.02
CA ASP A 6 3.67 -6.90 -0.60
C ASP A 6 2.38 -6.37 0.04
N HIS A 7 1.85 -5.26 -0.50
CA HIS A 7 0.61 -4.68 0.00
C HIS A 7 -0.06 -3.77 -1.02
N VAL A 8 -1.35 -3.55 -0.80
CA VAL A 8 -2.14 -2.48 -1.41
C VAL A 8 -2.44 -1.43 -0.35
N ALA A 9 -2.40 -0.16 -0.74
CA ALA A 9 -2.66 0.96 0.13
C ALA A 9 -3.97 1.67 -0.22
N ILE A 10 -4.80 1.89 0.79
CA ILE A 10 -5.98 2.73 0.76
C ILE A 10 -5.59 4.06 1.39
N ALA A 11 -5.70 5.16 0.65
CA ALA A 11 -5.51 6.50 1.21
C ALA A 11 -6.83 7.02 1.75
N ALA A 12 -6.78 7.75 2.86
CA ALA A 12 -7.88 8.51 3.42
C ALA A 12 -7.38 9.85 4.00
N ARG A 13 -8.29 10.79 4.28
CA ARG A 13 -7.92 12.07 4.90
C ARG A 13 -7.49 11.86 6.35
N THR A 14 -8.11 10.90 7.04
CA THR A 14 -7.72 10.47 8.39
C THR A 14 -7.82 8.94 8.52
N LEU A 15 -7.08 8.34 9.46
CA LEU A 15 -7.21 6.92 9.75
C LEU A 15 -8.60 6.55 10.29
N ASP A 16 -9.26 7.45 11.02
CA ASP A 16 -10.59 7.17 11.56
C ASP A 16 -11.65 7.13 10.46
N GLU A 17 -11.60 8.07 9.51
CA GLU A 17 -12.46 8.03 8.32
C GLU A 17 -12.24 6.75 7.50
N GLY A 18 -10.98 6.45 7.17
CA GLY A 18 -10.66 5.28 6.36
C GLY A 18 -11.01 3.96 7.05
N ALA A 19 -10.82 3.88 8.37
CA ALA A 19 -11.20 2.71 9.15
C ALA A 19 -12.72 2.53 9.19
N ALA A 20 -13.49 3.60 9.34
CA ALA A 20 -14.95 3.54 9.29
C ALA A 20 -15.45 3.11 7.91
N TRP A 21 -14.84 3.62 6.83
CA TRP A 21 -15.17 3.23 5.46
C TRP A 21 -14.86 1.75 5.18
N LEU A 22 -13.68 1.26 5.59
CA LEU A 22 -13.31 -0.16 5.46
C LEU A 22 -14.20 -1.07 6.31
N ALA A 23 -14.59 -0.64 7.52
CA ALA A 23 -15.53 -1.37 8.36
C ALA A 23 -16.92 -1.50 7.69
N GLY A 24 -17.35 -0.49 6.92
CA GLY A 24 -18.56 -0.58 6.09
C GLY A 24 -18.52 -1.67 5.01
N HIS A 25 -17.33 -2.15 4.66
CA HIS A 25 -17.09 -3.28 3.77
C HIS A 25 -16.79 -4.59 4.52
N GLY A 26 -16.98 -4.62 5.85
CA GLY A 26 -16.66 -5.79 6.68
C GLY A 26 -15.17 -5.97 6.98
N LEU A 27 -14.32 -5.00 6.65
CA LEU A 27 -12.87 -5.09 6.82
C LEU A 27 -12.43 -4.39 8.10
N THR A 28 -11.81 -5.13 9.02
CA THR A 28 -11.32 -4.61 10.31
C THR A 28 -9.80 -4.56 10.32
N LEU A 29 -9.26 -3.39 10.64
CA LEU A 29 -7.83 -3.13 10.67
C LEU A 29 -7.29 -3.11 12.10
N GLU A 30 -6.08 -3.62 12.25
CA GLU A 30 -5.29 -3.53 13.47
C GLU A 30 -4.52 -2.19 13.52
N PRO A 31 -4.17 -1.71 14.73
CA PRO A 31 -3.28 -0.57 14.88
C PRO A 31 -1.96 -0.78 14.12
N GLY A 32 -1.60 0.21 13.29
CA GLY A 32 -0.31 0.25 12.63
C GLY A 32 0.67 1.12 13.42
N GLY A 33 1.21 2.13 12.77
CA GLY A 33 2.01 3.16 13.43
C GLY A 33 2.37 4.31 12.51
N ARG A 34 3.30 5.13 12.96
CA ARG A 34 3.77 6.31 12.24
C ARG A 34 4.97 5.97 11.37
N HIS A 35 5.21 6.76 10.33
CA HIS A 35 6.38 6.68 9.47
C HIS A 35 7.29 7.91 9.70
N PRO A 36 8.20 7.86 10.69
CA PRO A 36 9.16 8.94 10.92
C PRO A 36 9.98 9.19 9.65
N GLY A 37 9.79 10.36 9.02
CA GLY A 37 10.46 10.72 7.77
C GLY A 37 9.63 10.54 6.48
N MET A 38 8.36 10.15 6.58
CA MET A 38 7.45 10.04 5.43
C MET A 38 6.15 10.84 5.58
N GLY A 39 5.90 11.46 6.73
CA GLY A 39 4.75 12.36 6.94
C GLY A 39 3.40 11.64 7.07
N THR A 40 3.40 10.31 7.23
CA THR A 40 2.17 9.50 7.24
C THR A 40 2.10 8.56 8.43
N HIS A 41 0.89 8.09 8.71
CA HIS A 41 0.62 7.02 9.67
C HIS A 41 -0.36 6.01 9.08
N ASN A 42 -0.42 4.80 9.66
CA ASN A 42 -1.22 3.72 9.09
C ASN A 42 -1.99 2.86 10.10
N ARG A 43 -2.93 2.09 9.56
CA ARG A 43 -3.54 0.88 10.14
C ARG A 43 -3.39 -0.26 9.15
N LEU A 44 -3.34 -1.50 9.63
CA LEU A 44 -2.99 -2.66 8.80
C LEU A 44 -4.00 -3.79 8.93
N MET A 45 -4.19 -4.57 7.88
CA MET A 45 -4.95 -5.83 7.92
C MET A 45 -4.22 -6.91 7.13
N SER A 46 -4.20 -8.15 7.62
CA SER A 46 -3.60 -9.27 6.90
C SER A 46 -4.37 -9.55 5.59
N LEU A 47 -3.64 -9.78 4.51
CA LEU A 47 -4.14 -10.37 3.27
C LEU A 47 -3.59 -11.79 3.06
N GLY A 48 -3.08 -12.42 4.13
CA GLY A 48 -2.40 -13.71 4.11
C GLY A 48 -0.88 -13.60 4.33
N PRO A 49 -0.16 -14.74 4.29
CA PRO A 49 1.27 -14.77 4.55
C PRO A 49 2.04 -13.88 3.58
N GLY A 50 2.80 -12.93 4.13
CA GLY A 50 3.58 -11.99 3.35
C GLY A 50 2.72 -10.96 2.60
N GLU A 51 1.45 -10.75 2.91
CA GLU A 51 0.65 -9.74 2.24
C GLU A 51 -0.24 -8.99 3.23
N TYR A 52 -0.42 -7.69 3.01
CA TYR A 52 -1.31 -6.89 3.87
C TYR A 52 -2.02 -5.77 3.09
N LEU A 53 -3.10 -5.26 3.69
CA LEU A 53 -3.75 -4.02 3.29
C LEU A 53 -3.28 -2.93 4.24
N GLU A 54 -2.83 -1.81 3.69
CA GLU A 54 -2.47 -0.62 4.44
C GLU A 54 -3.56 0.43 4.27
N LEU A 55 -4.16 0.88 5.38
CA LEU A 55 -4.84 2.17 5.38
C LEU A 55 -3.82 3.23 5.77
N ILE A 56 -3.63 4.23 4.93
CA ILE A 56 -2.64 5.29 5.13
C ILE A 56 -3.28 6.68 5.08
N ALA A 57 -2.83 7.58 5.94
CA ALA A 57 -3.26 8.98 5.98
C ALA A 57 -2.09 9.91 6.35
N PRO A 58 -2.17 11.22 6.07
CA PRO A 58 -1.24 12.20 6.62
C PRO A 58 -1.18 12.10 8.15
N ASP A 59 0.02 12.07 8.72
CA ASP A 59 0.17 12.16 10.18
C ASP A 59 -0.01 13.64 10.58
N PRO A 60 -1.05 13.99 11.38
CA PRO A 60 -1.34 15.37 11.75
C PRO A 60 -0.25 16.03 12.60
N GLU A 61 0.64 15.24 13.21
CA GLU A 61 1.76 15.75 14.01
C GLU A 61 3.08 15.76 13.24
N ALA A 62 3.11 15.27 12.00
CA ALA A 62 4.33 15.20 11.21
C ALA A 62 4.56 16.45 10.35
N ASP A 63 5.67 17.12 10.61
CA ASP A 63 6.20 18.21 9.78
C ASP A 63 7.23 17.69 8.77
N VAL A 64 6.84 16.69 7.98
CA VAL A 64 7.68 16.08 6.94
C VAL A 64 6.99 16.17 5.60
N ARG A 65 7.69 16.73 4.59
CA ARG A 65 7.19 16.90 3.23
C ARG A 65 8.25 16.53 2.19
N PRO A 66 7.86 16.01 1.01
CA PRO A 66 6.49 15.65 0.64
C PRO A 66 5.98 14.43 1.42
N CYS A 67 4.67 14.38 1.70
CA CYS A 67 4.05 13.21 2.32
C CYS A 67 4.06 12.03 1.36
N TRP A 68 4.37 10.85 1.90
CA TRP A 68 4.34 9.60 1.15
C TRP A 68 2.93 9.31 0.63
N PHE A 69 2.83 8.57 -0.49
CA PHE A 69 1.62 8.36 -1.29
C PHE A 69 1.01 9.61 -1.92
N GLY A 70 1.74 10.72 -1.96
CA GLY A 70 1.25 12.00 -2.49
C GLY A 70 0.11 12.57 -1.65
N LEU A 71 0.15 12.37 -0.33
CA LEU A 71 -0.94 12.76 0.56
C LEU A 71 -0.90 14.24 0.97
N ASP A 72 -0.02 15.03 0.37
CA ASP A 72 0.04 16.48 0.56
C ASP A 72 -1.25 17.13 0.05
N GLY A 73 -2.08 17.64 0.96
CA GLY A 73 -3.37 18.24 0.61
C GLY A 73 -4.40 17.21 0.10
N PHE A 74 -4.25 15.93 0.43
CA PHE A 74 -5.23 14.91 0.07
C PHE A 74 -6.61 15.25 0.62
N ASP A 75 -7.55 15.53 -0.29
CA ASP A 75 -8.94 15.82 0.05
C ASP A 75 -9.86 15.04 -0.89
N SER A 76 -10.01 13.75 -0.59
CA SER A 76 -10.87 12.84 -1.34
C SER A 76 -11.41 11.75 -0.42
N PRO A 77 -12.53 11.10 -0.78
CA PRO A 77 -12.97 9.90 -0.08
C PRO A 77 -11.91 8.80 -0.09
N PRO A 78 -11.99 7.83 0.84
CA PRO A 78 -11.07 6.70 0.86
C PRO A 78 -11.06 5.95 -0.48
N ARG A 79 -9.86 5.65 -0.98
CA ARG A 79 -9.66 4.97 -2.27
C ARG A 79 -8.34 4.23 -2.32
N VAL A 80 -8.21 3.28 -3.25
CA VAL A 80 -6.91 2.68 -3.58
C VAL A 80 -5.97 3.77 -4.10
N ALA A 81 -4.83 3.95 -3.41
CA ALA A 81 -3.84 4.96 -3.71
C ALA A 81 -2.61 4.41 -4.42
N GLY A 82 -2.39 3.10 -4.30
CA GLY A 82 -1.31 2.40 -4.96
C GLY A 82 -0.98 1.09 -4.26
N TRP A 83 0.14 0.50 -4.65
CA TRP A 83 0.55 -0.82 -4.21
C TRP A 83 2.06 -0.94 -4.25
N VAL A 84 2.57 -1.97 -3.58
CA VAL A 84 4.00 -2.17 -3.35
C VAL A 84 4.35 -3.63 -3.60
N MET A 85 5.53 -3.85 -4.18
CA MET A 85 6.10 -5.17 -4.39
C MET A 85 7.41 -5.32 -3.62
N ARG A 86 7.62 -6.49 -3.02
CA ARG A 86 8.94 -6.89 -2.56
C ARG A 86 9.86 -7.12 -3.75
N ALA A 87 11.10 -6.63 -3.63
CA ALA A 87 12.12 -6.83 -4.64
C ALA A 87 13.46 -7.19 -4.01
N THR A 88 14.06 -8.31 -4.47
CA THR A 88 15.40 -8.71 -4.05
C THR A 88 16.27 -9.06 -5.28
N PRO A 89 17.42 -8.39 -5.48
CA PRO A 89 17.90 -7.22 -4.74
C PRO A 89 17.04 -5.97 -5.04
N LEU A 90 16.91 -5.08 -4.05
CA LEU A 90 16.24 -3.80 -4.24
C LEU A 90 17.09 -2.88 -5.13
N ARG A 91 16.46 -2.34 -6.18
CA ARG A 91 17.07 -1.33 -7.05
C ARG A 91 16.08 -0.19 -7.22
N ALA A 92 16.50 1.04 -6.98
CA ALA A 92 15.67 2.22 -7.21
C ALA A 92 15.34 2.36 -8.70
N PRO A 93 14.06 2.37 -9.10
CA PRO A 93 13.66 2.84 -10.42
C PRO A 93 14.08 4.29 -10.65
N ALA A 94 14.22 4.69 -11.91
CA ALA A 94 14.51 6.07 -12.27
C ALA A 94 13.48 7.03 -11.64
N GLY A 95 13.95 8.16 -11.09
CA GLY A 95 13.10 9.13 -10.39
C GLY A 95 12.73 8.77 -8.94
N THR A 96 13.25 7.66 -8.42
CA THR A 96 13.09 7.25 -7.02
C THR A 96 14.44 7.15 -6.31
N ARG A 97 14.42 7.09 -4.97
CA ARG A 97 15.60 6.83 -4.14
C ARG A 97 15.29 5.71 -3.15
N VAL A 98 16.30 4.90 -2.80
CA VAL A 98 16.17 3.94 -1.69
C VAL A 98 16.23 4.71 -0.36
N VAL A 99 15.29 4.42 0.53
CA VAL A 99 15.20 4.99 1.87
C VAL A 99 15.18 3.86 2.89
N GLN A 100 16.01 3.96 3.92
CA GLN A 100 15.90 3.11 5.09
C GLN A 100 14.81 3.66 6.00
N ALA A 101 13.82 2.84 6.32
CA ALA A 101 12.72 3.18 7.22
C ALA A 101 12.68 2.21 8.41
N ARG A 102 12.13 2.71 9.52
CA ARG A 102 11.96 1.94 10.76
C ARG A 102 10.67 2.33 11.45
N ARG A 103 9.99 1.34 12.04
CA ARG A 103 8.78 1.51 12.84
C ARG A 103 8.70 0.42 13.90
N GLY A 104 8.90 0.78 15.16
CA GLY A 104 9.03 -0.21 16.23
C GLY A 104 10.17 -1.17 15.96
N ASN A 105 9.89 -2.48 15.89
CA ASN A 105 10.87 -3.52 15.58
C ASN A 105 10.98 -3.84 14.07
N LEU A 106 10.21 -3.15 13.22
CA LEU A 106 10.27 -3.30 11.77
C LEU A 106 11.34 -2.37 11.20
N SER A 107 12.15 -2.88 10.26
CA SER A 107 13.19 -2.12 9.56
C SER A 107 13.26 -2.61 8.12
N TRP A 108 13.14 -1.71 7.15
CA TRP A 108 13.07 -2.06 5.73
C TRP A 108 13.70 -0.98 4.85
N GLN A 109 13.99 -1.33 3.62
CA GLN A 109 14.32 -0.39 2.55
C GLN A 109 13.14 -0.24 1.61
N ILE A 110 12.87 0.98 1.14
CA ILE A 110 11.79 1.24 0.20
C ILE A 110 12.21 2.29 -0.83
N THR A 111 11.76 2.15 -2.07
CA THR A 111 12.03 3.13 -3.13
C THR A 111 11.00 4.24 -3.08
N LEU A 112 11.36 5.46 -2.68
CA LEU A 112 10.45 6.61 -2.64
C LEU A 112 10.62 7.52 -3.87
N PRO A 113 9.53 7.90 -4.57
CA PRO A 113 9.52 9.02 -5.52
C PRO A 113 9.99 10.32 -4.85
N LEU A 114 10.81 11.11 -5.56
CA LEU A 114 11.32 12.38 -5.03
C LEU A 114 10.19 13.38 -4.72
N ALA A 115 9.09 13.32 -5.47
CA ALA A 115 7.91 14.17 -5.29
C ALA A 115 6.86 13.59 -4.31
N GLY A 116 7.13 12.46 -3.65
CA GLY A 116 6.20 11.79 -2.73
C GLY A 116 5.02 11.05 -3.40
N GLN A 117 4.62 11.46 -4.60
CA GLN A 117 3.54 10.87 -5.38
C GLN A 117 3.88 9.47 -5.92
N MET A 118 2.91 8.54 -5.83
CA MET A 118 3.04 7.20 -6.42
C MET A 118 3.28 7.26 -7.94
N PRO A 119 4.10 6.35 -8.50
CA PRO A 119 4.30 6.26 -9.95
C PRO A 119 2.98 6.01 -10.70
N ARG A 120 2.78 6.74 -11.82
CA ARG A 120 1.58 6.64 -12.69
C ARG A 120 0.28 6.68 -11.89
N ASP A 121 0.15 7.66 -11.01
CA ASP A 121 -1.03 7.89 -10.17
C ASP A 121 -1.46 6.66 -9.34
N GLY A 122 -0.47 5.87 -8.88
CA GLY A 122 -0.71 4.67 -8.08
C GLY A 122 -0.75 3.38 -8.87
N ALA A 123 -0.86 3.44 -10.20
CA ALA A 123 -1.02 2.25 -11.03
C ALA A 123 0.28 1.45 -11.20
N GLN A 124 1.45 2.06 -11.00
CA GLN A 124 2.74 1.37 -11.01
C GLN A 124 3.29 1.23 -9.58
N PRO A 125 3.79 0.05 -9.18
CA PRO A 125 4.15 -0.19 -7.79
C PRO A 125 5.45 0.51 -7.41
N MET A 126 5.56 0.79 -6.11
CA MET A 126 6.85 1.01 -5.46
C MET A 126 7.49 -0.33 -5.07
N LEU A 127 8.79 -0.31 -4.77
CA LEU A 127 9.52 -1.50 -4.37
C LEU A 127 9.98 -1.40 -2.92
N ILE A 128 9.86 -2.50 -2.19
CA ILE A 128 10.27 -2.64 -0.79
C ILE A 128 11.18 -3.85 -0.61
N ASP A 129 12.05 -3.81 0.39
CA ASP A 129 12.86 -4.93 0.84
C ASP A 129 12.91 -4.94 2.36
N TRP A 130 12.36 -6.00 2.94
CA TRP A 130 12.32 -6.21 4.39
C TRP A 130 13.63 -6.83 4.92
N GLY A 131 14.54 -7.24 4.03
CA GLY A 131 15.71 -8.03 4.38
C GLY A 131 15.32 -9.33 5.10
N ASP A 132 16.13 -9.75 6.06
CA ASP A 132 15.84 -10.91 6.93
C ASP A 132 15.01 -10.54 8.17
N GLY A 133 14.43 -9.33 8.18
CA GLY A 133 13.65 -8.81 9.31
C GLY A 133 12.20 -9.31 9.33
N PRO A 134 11.47 -9.00 10.43
CA PRO A 134 10.06 -9.34 10.53
C PRO A 134 9.22 -8.57 9.49
N HIS A 135 8.20 -9.22 8.95
CA HIS A 135 7.20 -8.63 8.06
C HIS A 135 5.92 -8.28 8.82
N PRO A 136 5.17 -7.21 8.46
CA PRO A 136 3.93 -6.87 9.16
C PRO A 136 2.92 -8.01 9.25
N SER A 137 2.76 -8.80 8.17
CA SER A 137 1.83 -9.93 8.14
C SER A 137 2.12 -11.00 9.19
N ASP A 138 3.36 -11.10 9.70
CA ASP A 138 3.76 -12.16 10.65
C ASP A 138 3.05 -12.04 12.00
N ARG A 139 2.50 -10.85 12.29
CA ARG A 139 1.82 -10.54 13.55
C ARG A 139 0.36 -10.17 13.38
N LEU A 140 -0.09 -9.92 12.16
CA LEU A 140 -1.47 -9.54 11.89
C LEU A 140 -2.36 -10.78 11.96
N PRO A 141 -3.50 -10.73 12.68
CA PRO A 141 -4.48 -11.81 12.66
C PRO A 141 -4.95 -12.08 11.22
N ASP A 142 -4.81 -13.33 10.77
CA ASP A 142 -5.33 -13.75 9.49
C ASP A 142 -6.83 -14.06 9.62
N ARG A 143 -7.65 -13.25 8.94
CA ARG A 143 -9.11 -13.35 8.95
C ARG A 143 -9.67 -14.01 7.67
N GLY A 144 -8.81 -14.64 6.86
CA GLY A 144 -9.21 -15.29 5.62
C GLY A 144 -9.45 -14.32 4.45
N VAL A 145 -9.04 -13.06 4.57
CA VAL A 145 -9.14 -12.06 3.49
C VAL A 145 -7.95 -12.18 2.55
N ARG A 146 -8.17 -12.18 1.23
CA ARG A 146 -7.12 -12.32 0.21
C ARG A 146 -7.33 -11.34 -0.93
N LEU A 147 -6.26 -10.73 -1.44
CA LEU A 147 -6.31 -9.99 -2.70
C LEU A 147 -6.48 -10.95 -3.87
N THR A 148 -7.53 -10.79 -4.66
CA THR A 148 -7.81 -11.62 -5.84
C THR A 148 -7.61 -10.87 -7.15
N ARG A 149 -7.78 -9.54 -7.15
CA ARG A 149 -7.56 -8.71 -8.33
C ARG A 149 -7.08 -7.30 -7.97
N LEU A 150 -6.18 -6.78 -8.78
CA LEU A 150 -5.81 -5.37 -8.80
C LEU A 150 -6.06 -4.84 -10.22
N THR A 151 -7.05 -3.96 -10.37
CA THR A 151 -7.41 -3.37 -11.66
C THR A 151 -6.61 -2.10 -11.85
N LEU A 152 -5.80 -2.03 -12.91
CA LEU A 152 -4.87 -0.94 -13.17
C LEU A 152 -5.29 -0.16 -14.42
N PRO A 153 -5.36 1.18 -14.36
CA PRO A 153 -5.67 2.03 -15.51
C PRO A 153 -4.48 2.21 -16.45
N LEU A 154 -3.88 1.10 -16.87
CA LEU A 154 -2.72 1.04 -17.74
C LEU A 154 -3.00 0.10 -18.90
N ASP A 155 -2.47 0.41 -20.08
CA ASP A 155 -2.51 -0.51 -21.23
C ASP A 155 -1.40 -1.57 -21.15
N ARG A 156 -0.31 -1.26 -20.43
CA ARG A 156 0.88 -2.11 -20.36
C ARG A 156 1.63 -1.90 -19.05
N LEU A 157 2.05 -3.01 -18.46
CA LEU A 157 2.93 -3.06 -17.29
C LEU A 157 3.79 -4.32 -17.40
N GLU A 158 5.11 -4.18 -17.34
CA GLU A 158 6.05 -5.30 -17.45
C GLU A 158 6.21 -6.02 -16.10
N LEU A 159 5.12 -6.61 -15.60
CA LEU A 159 5.07 -7.37 -14.35
C LEU A 159 4.18 -8.60 -14.54
N ASP A 160 4.63 -9.73 -14.03
CA ASP A 160 3.90 -10.99 -14.07
C ASP A 160 3.32 -11.29 -12.68
N ASP A 161 2.05 -10.92 -12.48
CA ASP A 161 1.23 -11.37 -11.35
C ASP A 161 -0.21 -11.57 -11.87
N ARG A 162 -0.73 -12.79 -11.71
CA ARG A 162 -2.04 -13.21 -12.22
C ARG A 162 -3.23 -12.38 -11.70
N ARG A 163 -3.04 -11.60 -10.64
CA ARG A 163 -4.07 -10.72 -10.07
C ARG A 163 -4.19 -9.40 -10.81
N LEU A 164 -3.18 -9.03 -11.61
CA LEU A 164 -3.17 -7.76 -12.32
C LEU A 164 -4.14 -7.80 -13.50
N MET A 165 -5.06 -6.84 -13.54
CA MET A 165 -6.00 -6.63 -14.64
C MET A 165 -5.74 -5.26 -15.25
N LEU A 166 -5.20 -5.22 -16.48
CA LEU A 166 -4.90 -3.99 -17.19
C LEU A 166 -6.12 -3.58 -18.03
N THR A 167 -6.69 -2.41 -17.76
CA THR A 167 -7.96 -1.97 -18.36
C THR A 167 -7.83 -0.73 -19.24
N GLY A 168 -6.62 -0.16 -19.37
CA GLY A 168 -6.39 1.06 -20.12
C GLY A 168 -6.92 2.32 -19.42
N ALA A 169 -6.66 3.47 -20.04
CA ALA A 169 -7.02 4.78 -19.49
C ALA A 169 -8.54 4.94 -19.30
N GLY A 170 -8.93 5.68 -18.25
CA GLY A 170 -10.33 6.01 -17.97
C GLY A 170 -11.08 5.02 -17.06
N THR A 171 -10.39 4.01 -16.55
CA THR A 171 -10.91 3.12 -15.50
C THR A 171 -10.34 3.49 -14.12
N PRO A 172 -11.05 3.24 -13.01
CA PRO A 172 -10.49 3.47 -11.68
C PRO A 172 -9.48 2.38 -11.30
N LEU A 173 -8.45 2.76 -10.54
CA LEU A 173 -7.61 1.82 -9.81
C LEU A 173 -8.44 1.20 -8.68
N THR A 174 -8.61 -0.13 -8.69
CA THR A 174 -9.42 -0.85 -7.69
C THR A 174 -8.74 -2.11 -7.19
N ALA A 175 -9.09 -2.53 -5.97
CA ALA A 175 -8.61 -3.75 -5.36
C ALA A 175 -9.78 -4.64 -4.96
N THR A 176 -9.83 -5.86 -5.52
CA THR A 176 -10.86 -6.85 -5.20
C THR A 176 -10.30 -7.86 -4.22
N LEU A 177 -11.03 -8.03 -3.11
CA LEU A 177 -10.69 -8.91 -2.01
C LEU A 177 -11.73 -10.03 -1.92
N ALA A 178 -11.27 -11.28 -1.82
CA ALA A 178 -12.09 -12.37 -1.32
C ALA A 178 -12.10 -12.34 0.20
N THR A 179 -13.29 -12.40 0.80
CA THR A 179 -13.50 -12.48 2.25
C THR A 179 -14.34 -13.72 2.59
N PRO A 180 -14.40 -14.15 3.86
CA PRO A 180 -15.29 -15.23 4.28
C PRO A 180 -16.78 -15.00 3.95
N ASP A 181 -17.20 -13.73 3.86
CA ASP A 181 -18.59 -13.32 3.63
C ASP A 181 -18.90 -12.98 2.17
N GLY A 182 -17.91 -13.07 1.27
CA GLY A 182 -18.06 -12.77 -0.15
C GLY A 182 -16.95 -11.87 -0.70
N GLU A 183 -17.13 -11.42 -1.93
CA GLU A 183 -16.18 -10.56 -2.61
C GLU A 183 -16.48 -9.08 -2.33
N VAL A 184 -15.42 -8.30 -2.08
CA VAL A 184 -15.46 -6.85 -1.85
C VAL A 184 -14.54 -6.19 -2.85
N THR A 185 -14.97 -5.08 -3.47
CA THR A 185 -14.11 -4.24 -4.31
C THR A 185 -13.97 -2.86 -3.67
N LEU A 186 -12.72 -2.43 -3.50
CA LEU A 186 -12.29 -1.15 -2.95
C LEU A 186 -11.76 -0.22 -4.03
#